data_AF-M3E567-F1
#
_entry.id   AF-M3E567-F1
#
_cell.length_a   1.000
_cell.length_b   1.000
_cell.length_c   1.000
_cell.angle_alpha   90.00
_cell.angle_beta   90.00
_cell.angle_gamma   90.00
#
_symmetry.space_group_name_H-M   'P 1'
#
loop_
_entity.id
_entity.type
_entity.pdbx_description
1 polymer ?
#
loop_
_entity_poly.entity_id
_entity_poly.type
_entity_poly.pdbx_seq_one_letter_code
_entity_poly.pdbx_strand_id
1 'polypeptide(L)' 'MIVLRSKSPRRKQILESLDLDFRIESEDIDESSLKDEHP' A
#
# COMPACT_ATOMS: atom_id res chain seq x y z
N MET A 1 10.21 8.62 -7.85
CA MET A 1 9.90 7.19 -7.95
C MET A 1 9.10 6.79 -6.72
N ILE A 2 7.82 6.42 -6.88
CA ILE A 2 6.93 6.03 -5.78
C ILE A 2 7.08 4.52 -5.52
N VAL A 3 6.91 4.08 -4.27
CA VAL A 3 6.88 2.66 -3.91
C VAL A 3 5.52 2.30 -3.33
N LEU A 4 4.81 1.37 -3.97
CA LEU A 4 3.58 0.79 -3.45
C LEU A 4 3.92 -0.37 -2.50
N ARG A 5 3.89 -0.10 -1.18
CA ARG A 5 4.05 -1.12 -0.13
C ARG A 5 2.72 -1.80 0.22
N SER A 6 2.09 -2.41 -0.77
CA SER A 6 0.79 -3.06 -0.58
C SER A 6 0.64 -4.24 -1.54
N LYS A 7 0.06 -5.33 -1.04
CA LYS A 7 -0.31 -6.51 -1.84
C LYS A 7 -1.67 -6.37 -2.55
N SER A 8 -2.43 -5.31 -2.26
CA SER A 8 -3.78 -5.09 -2.81
C SER A 8 -3.77 -4.87 -4.33
N PRO A 9 -4.42 -5.75 -5.13
CA PRO A 9 -4.54 -5.56 -6.58
C PRO A 9 -5.28 -4.26 -6.96
N ARG A 10 -6.27 -3.87 -6.15
CA ARG A 10 -7.07 -2.66 -6.37
C ARG A 10 -6.21 -1.39 -6.25
N ARG A 11 -5.31 -1.33 -5.24
CA ARG A 11 -4.44 -0.16 -5.05
C ARG A 11 -3.44 -0.02 -6.20
N LYS A 12 -2.92 -1.13 -6.72
CA LYS A 12 -2.10 -1.15 -7.94
C LYS A 12 -2.85 -0.52 -9.12
N GLN A 13 -4.06 -1.01 -9.41
CA GLN A 13 -4.88 -0.51 -10.53
C GLN A 13 -5.17 0.99 -10.42
N ILE A 14 -5.41 1.50 -9.22
CA ILE A 14 -5.63 2.94 -9.01
C ILE A 14 -4.38 3.74 -9.39
N LEU A 15 -3.19 3.34 -8.93
CA LEU A 15 -1.96 4.05 -9.27
C LEU A 15 -1.62 3.95 -10.77
N GLU A 16 -1.89 2.81 -11.40
CA GLU A 16 -1.79 2.65 -12.86
C GLU A 16 -2.74 3.61 -13.60
N SER A 17 -3.96 3.80 -13.10
CA SER A 17 -4.94 4.72 -13.72
C SER A 17 -4.58 6.20 -13.60
N LEU A 18 -3.68 6.55 -12.68
CA LEU A 18 -3.18 7.90 -12.48
C LEU A 18 -1.92 8.20 -13.31
N ASP A 19 -1.47 7.25 -14.13
CA ASP A 19 -0.25 7.34 -14.94
C ASP A 19 1.00 7.68 -14.09
N LEU A 20 1.05 7.13 -12.88
CA LEU A 20 2.17 7.34 -11.97
C LEU A 20 3.28 6.32 -12.24
N ASP A 21 4.53 6.77 -12.16
CA ASP A 21 5.70 5.89 -12.14
C ASP A 21 5.95 5.36 -10.71
N PHE A 22 5.68 4.06 -10.52
CA PHE A 22 5.86 3.38 -9.24
C PHE A 22 6.33 1.94 -9.40
N ARG A 23 7.00 1.44 -8.34
CA ARG A 23 7.34 0.02 -8.19
C ARG A 23 6.59 -0.58 -7.00
N ILE A 24 6.43 -1.90 -7.01
CA ILE A 24 5.74 -2.62 -5.94
C ILE A 24 6.79 -3.30 -5.06
N GLU A 25 6.76 -2.98 -3.76
CA GLU A 25 7.61 -3.63 -2.75
C GLU A 25 6.75 -3.91 -1.52
N SER A 26 6.10 -5.08 -1.48
CA SER A 26 5.25 -5.46 -0.35
C SER A 26 6.02 -6.22 0.73
N GLU A 27 5.74 -5.92 1.98
CA GLU A 27 6.20 -6.67 3.15
C GLU A 27 5.00 -7.23 3.91
N ASP A 28 5.21 -8.34 4.63
CA ASP A 28 4.25 -8.84 5.61
C ASP A 28 4.53 -8.16 6.94
N ILE A 29 3.65 -7.22 7.31
CA ILE A 29 3.71 -6.47 8.57
C ILE A 29 2.49 -6.79 9.42
N ASP A 30 2.66 -6.69 10.73
CA ASP A 30 1.55 -6.80 11.66
C ASP A 30 0.71 -5.51 11.61
N GLU A 31 -0.51 -5.61 11.11
CA GLU A 31 -1.49 -4.51 11.04
C GLU A 31 -2.42 -4.49 12.27
N SER A 32 -2.13 -5.28 13.30
CA SER A 32 -2.91 -5.28 14.54
C SER A 32 -2.88 -3.91 15.21
N SER A 33 -4.04 -3.48 15.70
CA SER A 33 -4.13 -2.19 16.38
C SER A 33 -3.35 -2.18 17.69
N LEU A 34 -2.76 -1.03 18.00
CA LEU A 34 -2.11 -0.78 19.27
C LEU A 34 -3.15 -0.48 20.37
N LYS A 35 -2.74 -0.61 21.63
CA LYS A 35 -3.58 -0.25 22.76
C LYS A 35 -3.88 1.25 22.71
N ASP A 36 -5.15 1.60 22.85
CA ASP A 36 -5.67 2.98 22.81
C ASP A 36 -5.48 3.68 21.45
N GLU A 37 -5.28 2.91 20.37
CA GLU A 37 -5.30 3.42 19.01
C GLU A 37 -6.74 3.75 18.57
N HIS A 38 -6.90 4.88 17.91
CA HIS A 38 -8.17 5.31 17.32
C HIS A 38 -8.11 5.20 15.79
N PRO A 39 -9.23 4.83 15.13
CA PRO A 39 -9.30 4.74 13.67
C PRO A 39 -8.99 6.05 12.94
#